data_AF-A0A2K1E647-F1
#
_entry.id   AF-A0A2K1E647-F1
#
_cell.length_a   1.000
_cell.length_b   1.000
_cell.length_c   1.000
_cell.angle_alpha   90.00
_cell.angle_beta   90.00
_cell.angle_gamma   90.00
#
_symmetry.space_group_name_H-M   'P 1'
#
loop_
_entity.id
_entity.type
_entity.pdbx_description
1 polymer ?
#
loop_
_entity_poly.entity_id
_entity_poly.type
_entity_poly.pdbx_seq_one_letter_code
_entity_poly.pdbx_strand_id
1 'polypeptide(L)'
;MKAVSTIEGRAIPLGLKNVDTDVIIPAHWLKTVSREGLGAGAFETIRAAPGNPFDVEDFANAPILIAGDNFGCGSSREHAAWAMLDMGLTAVIAPSFSDIFAGNAFKNGILAVELPQDQVDRLLEVAKDQPITIDLENQVVTTPFQDRFEFQIDPFRKRCLLEGLDEIGLTLASESAIAEHEIMRRGTMPWLDKTNRRRSA
;
A
#
# COMPACT_ATOMS: atom_id res chain seq x y z
N MET A 1 -8.77 -7.06 -0.73
CA MET A 1 -7.72 -6.27 -1.43
C MET A 1 -7.75 -6.64 -2.92
N LYS A 2 -7.23 -5.83 -3.85
CA LYS A 2 -7.05 -6.25 -5.26
C LYS A 2 -5.71 -6.99 -5.41
N ALA A 3 -5.70 -8.09 -6.16
CA ALA A 3 -4.46 -8.80 -6.49
C ALA A 3 -3.52 -7.93 -7.33
N VAL A 4 -2.23 -7.98 -7.02
CA VAL A 4 -1.15 -7.20 -7.66
C VAL A 4 -0.05 -8.17 -8.07
N SER A 5 0.19 -8.32 -9.37
CA SER A 5 1.31 -9.09 -9.92
C SER A 5 2.34 -8.19 -10.58
N THR A 6 1.88 -7.35 -11.52
CA THR A 6 2.70 -6.40 -12.26
C THR A 6 2.01 -5.03 -12.23
N ILE A 7 2.79 -4.00 -11.94
CA ILE A 7 2.35 -2.60 -12.00
C ILE A 7 3.21 -1.92 -13.06
N GLU A 8 2.59 -1.49 -14.15
CA GLU A 8 3.25 -0.79 -15.25
C GLU A 8 2.55 0.53 -15.51
N GLY A 9 3.33 1.58 -15.73
CA GLY A 9 2.80 2.86 -16.17
C GLY A 9 3.77 4.00 -15.99
N ARG A 10 3.26 5.21 -16.18
CA ARG A 10 3.97 6.43 -15.80
C ARG A 10 4.16 6.46 -14.29
N ALA A 11 5.28 6.99 -13.84
CA ALA A 11 5.56 7.19 -12.43
C ALA A 11 5.71 8.68 -12.15
N ILE A 12 5.10 9.18 -11.08
CA ILE A 12 5.23 10.57 -10.66
C ILE A 12 6.60 10.75 -9.97
N PRO A 13 7.52 11.57 -10.53
CA PRO A 13 8.86 11.76 -9.97
C PRO A 13 8.85 12.84 -8.89
N LEU A 14 8.29 12.55 -7.72
CA LEU A 14 8.19 13.53 -6.64
C LEU A 14 9.56 13.85 -6.02
N GLY A 15 10.36 12.83 -5.70
CA GLY A 15 11.73 12.97 -5.20
C GLY A 15 11.90 13.68 -3.84
N LEU A 16 10.82 14.13 -3.21
CA LEU A 16 10.86 14.81 -1.92
C LEU A 16 11.13 13.82 -0.79
N LYS A 17 12.00 14.23 0.15
CA LYS A 17 12.31 13.49 1.38
C LYS A 17 11.37 13.92 2.50
N ASN A 18 11.19 13.05 3.49
CA ASN A 18 10.39 13.30 4.68
C ASN A 18 8.96 13.77 4.35
N VAL A 19 8.36 13.16 3.33
CA VAL A 19 6.95 13.41 2.99
C VAL A 19 6.10 12.76 4.07
N ASP A 20 5.63 13.57 5.02
CA ASP A 20 4.82 13.08 6.13
C ASP A 20 3.36 12.86 5.72
N THR A 21 2.60 12.21 6.61
CA THR A 21 1.17 11.93 6.37
C THR A 21 0.26 13.16 6.24
N ASP A 22 0.63 14.32 6.80
CA ASP A 22 -0.09 15.58 6.60
C ASP A 22 0.14 16.14 5.19
N VAL A 23 1.34 15.97 4.65
CA VAL A 23 1.66 16.32 3.25
C VAL A 23 0.94 15.39 2.28
N ILE A 24 0.84 14.09 2.60
CA ILE A 24 0.06 13.14 1.78
C ILE A 24 -1.43 13.51 1.80
N ILE A 25 -2.00 13.78 2.96
CA ILE A 25 -3.38 14.23 3.10
C ILE A 25 -3.55 15.18 4.31
N PRO A 26 -3.94 16.45 4.07
CA PRO A 26 -4.11 17.41 5.16
C PRO A 26 -5.22 17.05 6.13
N ALA A 27 -5.03 17.40 7.41
CA ALA A 27 -5.95 17.02 8.50
C ALA A 27 -7.42 17.45 8.29
N HIS A 28 -7.69 18.50 7.51
CA HIS A 28 -9.04 19.00 7.29
C HIS A 28 -9.89 18.06 6.41
N TRP A 29 -9.26 17.16 5.65
CA TRP A 29 -9.93 16.09 4.89
C TRP A 29 -10.37 14.91 5.76
N LEU A 30 -9.88 14.81 7.00
CA LEU A 30 -10.08 13.64 7.88
C LEU A 30 -11.41 13.66 8.64
N LYS A 31 -12.33 14.55 8.28
CA LYS A 31 -13.66 14.66 8.91
C LYS A 31 -14.69 13.70 8.33
N THR A 32 -14.36 13.02 7.23
CA THR A 32 -15.23 12.04 6.57
C THR A 32 -15.03 10.63 7.15
N VAL A 33 -16.05 9.80 7.01
CA VAL A 33 -15.96 8.35 7.24
C VAL A 33 -15.90 7.56 5.93
N SER A 34 -16.06 8.24 4.79
CA SER A 34 -15.96 7.63 3.45
C SER A 34 -14.50 7.48 3.04
N ARG A 35 -14.21 6.40 2.31
CA ARG A 35 -12.91 6.21 1.64
C ARG A 35 -12.85 6.88 0.27
N GLU A 36 -14.01 7.19 -0.32
CA GLU A 36 -14.14 7.79 -1.63
C GLU A 36 -14.01 9.32 -1.57
N GLY A 37 -13.41 9.91 -2.59
CA GLY A 37 -13.23 11.35 -2.74
C GLY A 37 -12.03 11.92 -1.98
N LEU A 38 -11.27 11.07 -1.26
CA LEU A 38 -10.05 11.47 -0.56
C LEU A 38 -8.89 11.76 -1.52
N GLY A 39 -8.92 11.20 -2.75
CA GLY A 39 -7.95 11.49 -3.79
C GLY A 39 -7.92 12.96 -4.20
N ALA A 40 -9.02 13.70 -4.01
CA ALA A 40 -9.05 15.14 -4.22
C ALA A 40 -8.12 15.91 -3.26
N GLY A 41 -7.96 15.41 -2.03
CA GLY A 41 -7.06 15.97 -1.02
C GLY A 41 -5.65 15.40 -1.04
N ALA A 42 -5.38 14.37 -1.85
CA ALA A 42 -4.07 13.76 -1.94
C ALA A 42 -3.03 14.76 -2.47
N PHE A 43 -1.97 14.95 -1.70
CA PHE A 43 -0.86 15.89 -1.97
C PHE A 43 -1.31 17.32 -2.25
N GLU A 44 -2.45 17.75 -1.68
CA GLU A 44 -3.06 19.07 -1.96
C GLU A 44 -2.06 20.23 -1.87
N THR A 45 -1.24 20.27 -0.82
CA THR A 45 -0.25 21.34 -0.64
C THR A 45 0.82 21.35 -1.72
N ILE A 46 1.24 20.18 -2.21
CA ILE A 46 2.22 20.08 -3.30
C ILE A 46 1.56 20.44 -4.63
N ARG A 47 0.34 19.97 -4.87
CA ARG A 47 -0.45 20.24 -6.09
C ARG A 47 -0.84 21.71 -6.24
N ALA A 48 -0.97 22.44 -5.14
CA ALA A 48 -1.21 23.89 -5.17
C ALA A 48 0.01 24.69 -5.64
N ALA A 49 1.22 24.11 -5.63
CA ALA A 49 2.42 24.81 -6.05
C ALA A 49 2.55 24.82 -7.59
N PRO A 50 2.98 25.93 -8.21
CA PRO A 50 3.22 25.98 -9.64
C PRO A 50 4.36 25.05 -10.05
N GLY A 51 4.17 24.31 -11.15
CA GLY A 51 5.15 23.36 -11.66
C GLY A 51 5.27 22.07 -10.83
N ASN A 52 4.24 21.71 -10.07
CA ASN A 52 4.21 20.46 -9.33
C ASN A 52 4.22 19.25 -10.29
N PRO A 53 4.76 18.10 -9.86
CA PRO A 53 4.89 16.92 -10.71
C PRO A 53 3.58 16.18 -10.94
N PHE A 54 2.44 16.59 -10.34
CA PHE A 54 1.15 15.91 -10.50
C PHE A 54 0.30 16.51 -11.63
N ASP A 55 0.54 17.77 -12.01
CA ASP A 55 -0.22 18.50 -13.03
C ASP A 55 0.22 18.19 -14.48
N VAL A 56 1.19 17.30 -14.69
CA VAL A 56 1.55 16.84 -16.03
C VAL A 56 0.48 15.85 -16.51
N GLU A 57 -0.07 16.07 -17.70
CA GLU A 57 -1.17 15.26 -18.26
C GLU A 57 -0.84 13.76 -18.28
N ASP A 58 0.41 13.41 -18.57
CA ASP A 58 0.92 12.04 -18.56
C ASP A 58 0.88 11.36 -17.18
N PHE A 59 0.77 12.13 -16.09
CA PHE A 59 0.77 11.62 -14.72
C PHE A 59 -0.62 11.55 -14.08
N ALA A 60 -1.67 12.03 -14.75
CA ALA A 60 -3.03 12.09 -14.21
C ALA A 60 -3.60 10.72 -13.78
N ASN A 61 -3.07 9.62 -14.31
CA ASN A 61 -3.43 8.24 -13.95
C ASN A 61 -2.19 7.37 -13.65
N ALA A 62 -1.08 7.99 -13.25
CA ALA A 62 0.15 7.27 -12.93
C ALA A 62 -0.08 6.32 -11.74
N PRO A 63 0.18 5.00 -11.87
CA PRO A 63 0.00 4.06 -10.75
C PRO A 63 1.15 4.07 -9.74
N ILE A 64 2.27 4.72 -10.07
CA ILE A 64 3.52 4.66 -9.30
C ILE A 64 3.92 6.07 -8.85
N LEU A 65 4.33 6.21 -7.60
CA LEU A 65 4.97 7.40 -7.06
C LEU A 65 6.43 7.11 -6.72
N ILE A 66 7.37 7.98 -7.11
CA ILE A 66 8.78 7.88 -6.72
C ILE A 66 9.08 9.01 -5.76
N ALA A 67 9.39 8.65 -4.51
CA ALA A 67 9.65 9.59 -3.44
C ALA A 67 11.09 9.50 -2.93
N GLY A 68 11.47 10.48 -2.12
CA GLY A 68 12.72 10.45 -1.39
C GLY A 68 12.61 9.71 -0.06
N ASP A 69 13.72 9.71 0.66
CA ASP A 69 13.89 9.02 1.94
C ASP A 69 12.83 9.38 2.99
N ASN A 70 12.49 8.40 3.86
CA ASN A 70 11.58 8.54 4.98
C ASN A 70 10.14 8.95 4.58
N PHE A 71 9.57 8.25 3.59
CA PHE A 71 8.23 8.51 3.09
C PHE A 71 7.13 8.00 4.05
N GLY A 72 6.05 8.77 4.19
CA GLY A 72 4.92 8.44 5.06
C GLY A 72 5.23 8.61 6.55
N CYS A 73 6.23 9.43 6.88
CA CYS A 73 6.58 9.71 8.27
C CYS A 73 5.54 10.58 8.99
N GLY A 74 5.75 10.83 10.28
CA GLY A 74 4.83 11.60 11.11
C GLY A 74 3.72 10.75 11.73
N SER A 75 2.50 11.28 11.78
CA SER A 75 1.39 10.67 12.51
C SER A 75 0.83 9.41 11.82
N SER A 76 0.33 8.45 12.61
CA SER A 76 -0.39 7.30 12.05
C SER A 76 -1.71 7.74 11.42
N ARG A 77 -1.84 7.60 10.10
CA ARG A 77 -3.06 7.92 9.34
C ARG A 77 -3.32 6.91 8.23
N GLU A 78 -4.34 6.08 8.38
CA GLU A 78 -4.80 5.21 7.30
C GLU A 78 -5.35 6.00 6.10
N HIS A 79 -5.91 7.18 6.35
CA HIS A 79 -6.40 8.09 5.32
C HIS A 79 -5.33 8.46 4.29
N ALA A 80 -4.04 8.46 4.65
CA ALA A 80 -2.96 8.70 3.70
C ALA A 80 -2.92 7.62 2.62
N ALA A 81 -3.03 6.34 3.00
CA ALA A 81 -3.10 5.23 2.06
C ALA A 81 -4.40 5.29 1.23
N TRP A 82 -5.54 5.65 1.84
CA TRP A 82 -6.80 5.80 1.10
C TRP A 82 -6.76 6.92 0.06
N ALA A 83 -6.21 8.09 0.42
CA ALA A 83 -6.08 9.21 -0.50
C ALA A 83 -5.19 8.86 -1.70
N MET A 84 -4.06 8.19 -1.45
CA MET A 84 -3.18 7.71 -2.51
C MET A 84 -3.88 6.71 -3.43
N LEU A 85 -4.59 5.73 -2.85
CA LEU A 85 -5.30 4.71 -3.63
C LEU A 85 -6.46 5.30 -4.45
N ASP A 86 -7.23 6.21 -3.87
CA ASP A 86 -8.36 6.90 -4.52
C ASP A 86 -7.87 7.86 -5.63
N MET A 87 -6.64 8.37 -5.52
CA MET A 87 -5.95 9.08 -6.61
C MET A 87 -5.43 8.14 -7.72
N GLY A 88 -5.40 6.82 -7.49
CA GLY A 88 -4.94 5.82 -8.45
C GLY A 88 -3.54 5.25 -8.22
N LEU A 89 -2.84 5.67 -7.15
CA LEU A 89 -1.53 5.12 -6.80
C LEU A 89 -1.67 3.73 -6.19
N THR A 90 -0.94 2.78 -6.75
CA THR A 90 -0.88 1.38 -6.30
C THR A 90 0.51 0.94 -5.88
N ALA A 91 1.54 1.75 -6.17
CA ALA A 91 2.88 1.56 -5.65
C ALA A 91 3.60 2.86 -5.32
N VAL A 92 4.53 2.77 -4.37
CA VAL A 92 5.48 3.84 -4.03
C VAL A 92 6.88 3.26 -4.01
N ILE A 93 7.81 3.91 -4.68
CA ILE A 93 9.24 3.59 -4.67
C ILE A 93 9.96 4.67 -3.86
N ALA A 94 10.71 4.27 -2.83
CA ALA A 94 11.50 5.20 -2.02
C ALA A 94 12.71 4.51 -1.38
N PRO A 95 13.70 5.26 -0.86
CA PRO A 95 14.80 4.69 -0.08
C PRO A 95 14.39 4.06 1.25
N SER A 96 13.35 4.62 1.89
CA SER A 96 12.80 4.09 3.13
C SER A 96 11.39 4.60 3.38
N PHE A 97 10.66 3.86 4.20
CA PHE A 97 9.31 4.21 4.64
C PHE A 97 9.21 4.24 6.16
N SER A 98 8.25 5.00 6.67
CA SER A 98 7.77 4.80 8.04
C SER A 98 7.08 3.44 8.16
N ASP A 99 7.44 2.67 9.20
CA ASP A 99 6.87 1.33 9.46
C ASP A 99 5.34 1.33 9.50
N ILE A 100 4.77 2.37 10.13
CA ILE A 100 3.32 2.53 10.27
C ILE A 100 2.68 2.76 8.91
N PHE A 101 3.26 3.65 8.10
CA PHE A 101 2.75 3.91 6.75
C PHE A 101 2.87 2.66 5.89
N ALA A 102 4.02 1.98 5.89
CA ALA A 102 4.23 0.76 5.11
C ALA A 102 3.23 -0.35 5.48
N GLY A 103 2.90 -0.49 6.77
CA GLY A 103 1.85 -1.40 7.23
C GLY A 103 0.47 -1.04 6.69
N ASN A 104 0.08 0.24 6.75
CA ASN A 104 -1.21 0.71 6.24
C ASN A 104 -1.29 0.61 4.71
N ALA A 105 -0.21 0.96 4.00
CA ALA A 105 -0.10 0.83 2.55
C ALA A 105 -0.34 -0.61 2.13
N PHE A 106 0.39 -1.56 2.74
CA PHE A 106 0.20 -2.99 2.50
C PHE A 106 -1.26 -3.42 2.73
N LYS A 107 -1.87 -3.07 3.88
CA LYS A 107 -3.27 -3.44 4.19
C LYS A 107 -4.28 -2.92 3.16
N ASN A 108 -3.98 -1.81 2.50
CA ASN A 108 -4.83 -1.21 1.48
C ASN A 108 -4.43 -1.63 0.04
N GLY A 109 -3.45 -2.51 -0.13
CA GLY A 109 -3.01 -3.01 -1.44
C GLY A 109 -2.05 -2.08 -2.19
N ILE A 110 -1.40 -1.17 -1.48
CA ILE A 110 -0.31 -0.35 -2.02
C ILE A 110 1.01 -1.05 -1.76
N LEU A 111 1.79 -1.26 -2.83
CA LEU A 111 3.12 -1.84 -2.74
C LEU A 111 4.17 -0.76 -2.41
N ALA A 112 4.81 -0.87 -1.25
CA ALA A 112 5.97 -0.08 -0.88
C ALA A 112 7.25 -0.80 -1.34
N VAL A 113 7.98 -0.20 -2.27
CA VAL A 113 9.22 -0.73 -2.84
C VAL A 113 10.40 0.06 -2.30
N GLU A 114 11.22 -0.59 -1.50
CA GLU A 114 12.47 -0.01 -0.98
C GLU A 114 13.63 -0.30 -1.92
N LEU A 115 14.33 0.75 -2.36
CA LEU A 115 15.52 0.66 -3.20
C LEU A 115 16.62 1.61 -2.70
N PRO A 116 17.92 1.29 -2.90
CA PRO A 116 19.01 2.22 -2.64
C PRO A 116 18.82 3.59 -3.31
N GLN A 117 19.31 4.66 -2.65
CA GLN A 117 19.11 6.04 -3.12
C GLN A 117 19.60 6.27 -4.56
N ASP A 118 20.72 5.67 -4.96
CA ASP A 118 21.27 5.79 -6.33
C ASP A 118 20.33 5.19 -7.38
N GLN A 119 19.61 4.12 -7.04
CA GLN A 119 18.61 3.50 -7.92
C GLN A 119 17.33 4.33 -7.98
N VAL A 120 16.91 4.91 -6.85
CA VAL A 120 15.80 5.87 -6.81
C VAL A 120 16.11 7.11 -7.65
N ASP A 121 17.31 7.66 -7.54
CA ASP A 121 17.76 8.81 -8.33
C ASP A 121 17.75 8.49 -9.84
N ARG A 122 18.21 7.29 -10.21
CA ARG A 122 18.12 6.81 -11.59
C ARG A 122 16.66 6.72 -12.07
N LEU A 123 15.76 6.17 -11.25
CA LEU A 123 14.35 6.04 -11.60
C LEU A 123 13.64 7.40 -11.69
N LEU A 124 14.02 8.39 -10.88
CA LEU A 124 13.51 9.76 -10.98
C LEU A 124 13.84 10.39 -12.34
N GLU A 125 15.04 10.16 -12.87
CA GLU A 125 15.42 10.63 -14.21
C GLU A 125 14.64 9.91 -15.32
N VAL A 126 14.49 8.60 -15.22
CA VAL A 126 13.74 7.79 -16.20
C VAL A 126 12.25 8.14 -16.21
N ALA A 127 11.65 8.38 -15.05
CA ALA A 127 10.22 8.68 -14.91
C ALA A 127 9.79 10.02 -15.55
N LYS A 128 10.73 10.89 -15.89
CA LYS A 128 10.44 12.16 -16.59
C LYS A 128 9.78 11.92 -17.94
N ASP A 129 10.22 10.90 -18.68
CA ASP A 129 9.79 10.66 -20.05
C ASP A 129 9.55 9.19 -20.39
N GLN A 130 9.86 8.24 -19.50
CA GLN A 130 9.61 6.80 -19.73
C GLN A 130 8.71 6.15 -18.65
N PRO A 131 8.01 5.06 -18.99
CA PRO A 131 7.29 4.25 -18.01
C PRO A 131 8.25 3.43 -17.14
N ILE A 132 7.73 2.97 -16.00
CA ILE A 132 8.40 2.05 -15.09
C ILE A 132 7.49 0.84 -14.86
N THR A 133 8.12 -0.34 -14.74
CA THR A 133 7.42 -1.59 -14.45
C THR A 133 7.92 -2.16 -13.13
N ILE A 134 7.01 -2.55 -12.26
CA ILE A 134 7.29 -3.27 -11.02
C ILE A 134 6.69 -4.67 -11.17
N ASP A 135 7.55 -5.68 -11.11
CA ASP A 135 7.18 -7.10 -11.10
C ASP A 135 7.31 -7.61 -9.67
N LEU A 136 6.17 -7.88 -9.02
CA LEU A 136 6.13 -8.36 -7.64
C LEU A 136 6.55 -9.83 -7.55
N GLU A 137 6.27 -10.65 -8.56
CA GLU A 137 6.60 -12.07 -8.56
C GLU A 137 8.12 -12.26 -8.60
N ASN A 138 8.80 -11.52 -9.47
CA ASN A 138 10.25 -11.53 -9.60
C ASN A 138 10.96 -10.51 -8.68
N GLN A 139 10.21 -9.67 -7.97
CA GLN A 139 10.69 -8.62 -7.05
C GLN A 139 11.68 -7.66 -7.71
N VAL A 140 11.33 -7.18 -8.90
CA VAL A 140 12.16 -6.27 -9.68
C VAL A 140 11.43 -5.04 -10.17
N VAL A 141 12.15 -3.94 -10.24
CA VAL A 141 11.76 -2.73 -10.97
C VAL A 141 12.58 -2.66 -12.25
N THR A 142 11.92 -2.45 -13.38
CA THR A 142 12.56 -2.37 -14.70
C THR A 142 12.16 -1.12 -15.46
N THR A 143 13.02 -0.72 -16.40
CA THR A 143 12.81 0.42 -17.29
C THR A 143 12.98 0.00 -18.76
N PRO A 144 12.52 0.81 -19.73
CA PRO A 144 12.82 0.57 -21.15
C PRO A 144 14.31 0.55 -21.51
N PHE A 145 15.18 1.04 -20.63
CA PHE A 145 16.63 1.10 -20.83
C PHE A 145 17.37 -0.15 -20.34
N GLN A 146 16.64 -1.24 -20.04
CA GLN A 146 17.18 -2.49 -19.47
C GLN A 146 17.75 -2.32 -18.06
N ASP A 147 17.43 -1.22 -17.36
CA ASP A 147 17.69 -1.13 -15.93
C ASP A 147 16.88 -2.22 -15.21
N ARG A 148 17.49 -2.89 -14.22
CA ARG A 148 16.84 -3.91 -13.40
C ARG A 148 17.30 -3.78 -11.95
N PHE A 149 16.38 -3.41 -11.09
CA PHE A 149 16.62 -3.17 -9.67
C PHE A 149 15.84 -4.18 -8.83
N GLU A 150 16.54 -4.93 -7.99
CA GLU A 150 15.91 -5.91 -7.11
C GLU A 150 15.48 -5.25 -5.80
N PHE A 151 14.27 -5.53 -5.36
CA PHE A 151 13.78 -5.12 -4.04
C PHE A 151 13.44 -6.33 -3.19
N GLN A 152 13.25 -6.12 -1.90
CA GLN A 152 12.84 -7.18 -0.97
C GLN A 152 11.47 -6.87 -0.41
N ILE A 153 10.67 -7.91 -0.21
CA ILE A 153 9.39 -7.83 0.50
C ILE A 153 9.21 -9.07 1.37
N ASP A 154 8.56 -8.89 2.51
CA ASP A 154 8.18 -10.01 3.36
C ASP A 154 7.37 -11.06 2.56
N PRO A 155 7.74 -12.36 2.62
CA PRO A 155 7.09 -13.40 1.82
C PRO A 155 5.58 -13.52 2.06
N PHE A 156 5.12 -13.26 3.29
CA PHE A 156 3.71 -13.27 3.61
C PHE A 156 2.99 -12.10 2.97
N ARG A 157 3.54 -10.87 3.09
CA ARG A 157 3.01 -9.69 2.39
C ARG A 157 2.97 -9.88 0.87
N LYS A 158 4.04 -10.43 0.29
CA LYS A 158 4.11 -10.76 -1.14
C LYS A 158 2.96 -11.67 -1.56
N ARG A 159 2.76 -12.78 -0.84
CA ARG A 159 1.66 -13.71 -1.13
C ARG A 159 0.30 -13.02 -1.03
N CYS A 160 0.06 -12.26 0.03
CA CYS A 160 -1.21 -11.55 0.21
C CYS A 160 -1.48 -10.56 -0.93
N LEU A 161 -0.48 -9.82 -1.39
CA LEU A 161 -0.62 -8.92 -2.55
C LEU A 161 -0.85 -9.69 -3.85
N LEU A 162 -0.11 -10.78 -4.11
CA LEU A 162 -0.28 -11.61 -5.31
C LEU A 162 -1.67 -12.25 -5.38
N GLU A 163 -2.18 -12.74 -4.25
CA GLU A 163 -3.46 -13.45 -4.15
C GLU A 163 -4.65 -12.50 -3.86
N GLY A 164 -4.39 -11.22 -3.56
CA GLY A 164 -5.40 -10.24 -3.17
C GLY A 164 -6.03 -10.49 -1.79
N LEU A 165 -5.35 -11.24 -0.92
CA LEU A 165 -5.84 -11.60 0.41
C LEU A 165 -5.69 -10.43 1.39
N ASP A 166 -6.81 -9.99 1.96
CA ASP A 166 -6.83 -9.15 3.15
C ASP A 166 -7.04 -9.99 4.42
N GLU A 167 -7.10 -9.35 5.59
CA GLU A 167 -7.27 -10.02 6.90
C GLU A 167 -8.54 -10.90 6.94
N ILE A 168 -9.61 -10.49 6.24
CA ILE A 168 -10.84 -11.26 6.11
C ILE A 168 -10.58 -12.46 5.20
N GLY A 169 -9.95 -12.25 4.04
CA GLY A 169 -9.54 -13.32 3.12
C GLY A 169 -8.66 -14.38 3.79
N LEU A 170 -7.70 -13.97 4.64
CA LEU A 170 -6.85 -14.88 5.41
C LEU A 170 -7.64 -15.71 6.44
N THR A 171 -8.61 -15.08 7.10
CA THR A 171 -9.50 -15.76 8.06
C THR A 171 -10.38 -16.78 7.34
N LEU A 172 -10.96 -16.40 6.19
CA LEU A 172 -11.78 -17.27 5.35
C LEU A 172 -10.94 -18.44 4.78
N ALA A 173 -9.69 -18.19 4.37
CA ALA A 173 -8.79 -19.25 3.93
C ALA A 173 -8.46 -20.28 5.04
N SER A 174 -8.68 -19.91 6.31
CA SER A 174 -8.48 -20.78 7.48
C SER A 174 -9.75 -21.51 7.93
N GLU A 175 -10.86 -21.43 7.18
CA GLU A 175 -12.17 -21.96 7.58
C GLU A 175 -12.13 -23.43 8.03
N SER A 176 -11.45 -24.29 7.27
CA SER A 176 -11.33 -25.71 7.63
C SER A 176 -10.56 -25.93 8.94
N ALA A 177 -9.45 -25.20 9.14
CA ALA A 177 -8.67 -25.29 10.37
C ALA A 177 -9.44 -24.76 11.59
N ILE A 178 -10.23 -23.70 11.39
CA ILE A 178 -11.14 -23.16 12.42
C ILE A 178 -12.19 -24.22 12.77
N ALA A 179 -12.83 -24.85 11.78
CA ALA A 179 -13.85 -25.88 11.98
C ALA A 179 -13.29 -27.10 12.73
N GLU A 180 -12.10 -27.58 12.36
CA GLU A 180 -11.41 -28.68 13.05
C GLU A 180 -11.08 -28.32 14.51
N HIS A 181 -10.54 -27.12 14.73
CA HIS A 181 -10.26 -26.62 16.08
C HIS A 181 -11.54 -26.55 16.92
N GLU A 182 -12.64 -26.06 16.35
CA GLU A 182 -13.94 -26.00 17.04
C GLU A 182 -14.44 -27.40 17.41
N ILE A 183 -14.38 -28.38 16.50
CA ILE A 183 -14.75 -29.77 16.78
C ILE A 183 -13.92 -30.32 17.94
N MET A 184 -12.60 -30.14 17.91
CA MET A 184 -11.70 -30.58 18.97
C MET A 184 -12.03 -29.91 20.31
N ARG A 185 -12.24 -28.58 20.30
CA ARG A 185 -12.53 -27.78 21.49
C ARG A 185 -13.84 -28.20 22.17
N ARG A 186 -14.87 -28.55 21.39
CA ARG A 186 -16.12 -29.11 21.94
C ARG A 186 -15.88 -30.40 22.73
N GLY A 187 -14.94 -31.24 22.27
CA GLY A 187 -14.58 -32.48 22.95
C GLY A 187 -13.68 -32.28 24.18
N THR A 188 -12.68 -31.40 24.09
CA THR A 188 -11.66 -31.23 25.14
C THR A 188 -12.01 -30.18 26.18
N MET A 189 -12.86 -29.20 25.84
CA MET A 189 -13.26 -28.09 26.71
C MET A 189 -14.79 -27.87 26.74
N PRO A 190 -15.59 -28.90 27.08
CA PRO A 190 -17.06 -28.83 27.00
C PRO A 190 -17.70 -27.77 27.93
N TRP A 191 -17.00 -27.31 28.97
CA TRP A 191 -17.49 -26.26 29.88
C TRP A 191 -17.50 -24.85 29.25
N LEU A 192 -16.84 -24.65 28.11
CA LEU A 192 -16.85 -23.39 27.36
C LEU A 192 -18.00 -23.28 26.37
N ASP A 193 -18.64 -24.40 26.00
CA ASP A 193 -19.80 -24.39 25.13
C ASP A 193 -21.02 -23.93 25.92
N LYS A 194 -21.57 -22.77 25.53
CA LYS A 194 -22.79 -22.22 26.11
C LYS A 194 -24.02 -22.99 25.62
N THR A 195 -24.14 -24.26 25.96
CA THR A 195 -25.33 -25.08 25.70
C THR A 195 -25.83 -25.83 26.93
N ASN A 196 -25.57 -25.33 28.15
CA ASN A 196 -26.29 -25.79 29.34
C ASN A 196 -26.43 -24.75 30.46
N ARG A 197 -26.83 -23.50 30.13
CA ARG A 197 -27.50 -22.65 31.13
C ARG A 197 -28.91 -23.22 31.38
N ARG A 198 -28.94 -24.20 32.29
CA ARG A 198 -30.08 -24.68 33.09
C ARG A 198 -31.44 -24.09 32.70
N ARG A 199 -32.21 -24.86 31.91
CA ARG A 199 -33.65 -24.97 32.16
C ARG A 199 -33.80 -25.84 33.40
N SER A 200 -33.97 -25.22 34.55
CA SER A 200 -34.50 -25.88 35.76
C SER A 200 -35.68 -25.05 36.22
N ALA A 201 -36.80 -25.76 36.35
CA ALA A 201 -38.16 -25.30 36.60
C ALA A 201 -38.31 -24.37 37.82
#